data_AF-A0AAW6IQ60-F1
#
_entry.id   AF-A0AAW6IQ60-F1
#
_cell.length_a   1.000
_cell.length_b   1.000
_cell.length_c   1.000
_cell.angle_alpha   90.00
_cell.angle_beta   90.00
_cell.angle_gamma   90.00
#
_symmetry.space_group_name_H-M   'P 1'
#
loop_
_entity.id
_entity.type
_entity.pdbx_description
1 polymer ?
#
loop_
_entity_poly.entity_id
_entity_poly.type
_entity_poly.pdbx_seq_one_letter_code
_entity_poly.pdbx_strand_id
1 'polypeptide(L)'
;MSKLIPVIEAHTRHFLKCTFIALVCVCITACSSTYKSSERVDISAATTLDISHVPVQMFDQNWQHVLYIQNNEKEHTLLAQLEINKQGTINLLLMTTQGLPILKLEKLNNQPPNVTKMIVGVDLDPAYILADIALVHWPVLFLNEKISGAIIKQIATQRRVVKNNRSIITINYSDNKTVLNNSERHYQITFEKVN
;
A
#
# COMPACT_ATOMS: atom_id res chain seq x y z
N MET A 1 -24.16 41.41 -53.36
CA MET A 1 -23.73 41.09 -51.98
C MET A 1 -24.29 39.73 -51.58
N SER A 2 -23.71 38.61 -52.03
CA SER A 2 -24.25 37.25 -51.80
C SER A 2 -23.12 36.20 -51.65
N LYS A 3 -22.13 36.48 -50.78
CA LYS A 3 -21.03 35.54 -50.50
C LYS A 3 -20.64 35.43 -49.01
N LEU A 4 -21.31 36.15 -48.10
CA LEU A 4 -20.89 36.27 -46.69
C LEU A 4 -21.56 35.26 -45.73
N ILE A 5 -22.69 34.66 -46.13
CA ILE A 5 -23.47 33.75 -45.27
C ILE A 5 -22.81 32.35 -45.09
N PRO A 6 -22.23 31.68 -46.11
CA PRO A 6 -21.73 30.31 -45.93
C PRO A 6 -20.41 30.21 -45.16
N VAL A 7 -19.67 31.33 -45.01
CA VAL A 7 -18.38 31.36 -44.30
C VAL A 7 -18.57 31.35 -42.78
N ILE A 8 -19.64 31.98 -42.28
CA ILE A 8 -19.93 32.08 -40.85
C ILE A 8 -20.36 30.72 -40.29
N GLU A 9 -21.22 29.99 -41.02
CA GLU A 9 -21.68 28.65 -40.59
C GLU A 9 -20.55 27.62 -40.48
N ALA A 10 -19.59 27.67 -41.40
CA ALA A 10 -18.42 26.78 -41.40
C ALA A 10 -17.52 27.05 -40.18
N HIS A 11 -17.32 28.32 -39.83
CA HIS A 11 -16.55 28.72 -38.65
C HIS A 11 -17.23 28.30 -37.33
N THR A 12 -18.55 28.44 -37.21
CA THR A 12 -19.29 27.98 -36.02
C THR A 12 -19.29 26.46 -35.87
N ARG A 13 -19.37 25.69 -36.96
CA ARG A 13 -19.24 24.22 -36.91
C ARG A 13 -17.84 23.77 -36.55
N HIS A 14 -16.80 24.47 -37.01
CA HIS A 14 -15.42 24.19 -36.65
C HIS A 14 -15.15 24.52 -35.17
N PHE A 15 -15.68 25.66 -34.69
CA PHE A 15 -15.57 26.05 -33.29
C PHE A 15 -16.27 25.05 -32.37
N LEU A 16 -17.51 24.64 -32.68
CA LEU A 16 -18.27 23.67 -31.88
C LEU A 16 -17.61 22.27 -31.84
N LYS A 17 -17.01 21.83 -32.96
CA LYS A 17 -16.23 20.58 -33.00
C LYS A 17 -14.96 20.66 -32.15
N CYS A 18 -14.22 21.77 -32.23
CA CYS A 18 -13.03 21.98 -31.40
C CYS A 18 -13.39 22.04 -29.91
N THR A 19 -14.49 22.67 -29.52
CA THR A 19 -14.95 22.70 -28.13
C THR A 19 -15.35 21.32 -27.63
N PHE A 20 -16.02 20.51 -28.45
CA PHE A 20 -16.39 19.13 -28.07
C PHE A 20 -15.16 18.22 -27.95
N ILE A 21 -14.19 18.34 -28.85
CA ILE A 21 -12.91 17.61 -28.76
C ILE A 21 -12.13 18.03 -27.52
N ALA A 22 -12.09 19.34 -27.20
CA ALA A 22 -11.43 19.84 -26.00
C ALA A 22 -12.11 19.32 -24.72
N LEU A 23 -13.44 19.27 -24.67
CA LEU A 23 -14.22 18.72 -23.56
C LEU A 23 -13.90 17.22 -23.36
N VAL A 24 -13.87 16.43 -24.44
CA VAL A 24 -13.53 15.00 -24.39
C VAL A 24 -12.07 14.79 -23.95
N CYS A 25 -11.14 15.64 -24.40
CA CYS A 25 -9.73 15.59 -23.98
C CYS A 25 -9.53 15.89 -22.49
N VAL A 26 -10.36 16.75 -21.89
CA VAL A 26 -10.32 17.00 -20.43
C VAL A 26 -10.84 15.79 -19.65
N CYS A 27 -11.86 15.09 -20.15
CA CYS A 27 -12.45 13.92 -19.49
C CYS A 27 -11.58 12.64 -19.50
N ILE A 28 -10.62 12.51 -20.42
CA ILE A 28 -9.72 11.34 -20.51
C ILE A 28 -8.49 11.40 -19.60
N THR A 29 -8.39 12.40 -18.71
CA THR A 29 -7.29 12.51 -17.74
C THR A 29 -7.50 11.67 -16.47
N ALA A 30 -8.45 10.71 -16.47
CA ALA A 30 -8.59 9.70 -15.42
C ALA A 30 -7.44 8.67 -15.51
N CYS A 31 -6.23 9.15 -15.27
CA CYS A 31 -4.99 8.39 -15.29
C CYS A 31 -4.65 8.01 -13.85
N SER A 32 -4.32 6.74 -13.63
CA SER A 32 -3.73 6.22 -12.39
C SER A 32 -2.77 7.24 -11.75
N SER A 33 -2.93 7.53 -10.48
CA SER A 33 -2.05 8.46 -9.79
C SER A 33 -0.84 7.73 -9.23
N THR A 34 0.35 8.29 -9.47
CA THR A 34 1.61 7.79 -8.93
C THR A 34 2.22 8.81 -7.99
N TYR A 35 2.69 8.38 -6.82
CA TYR A 35 3.34 9.25 -5.84
C TYR A 35 4.43 8.50 -5.07
N LYS A 36 5.33 9.26 -4.44
CA LYS A 36 6.35 8.73 -3.53
C LYS A 36 5.80 8.74 -2.10
N SER A 37 5.80 7.60 -1.42
CA SER A 37 5.43 7.50 -0.01
C SER A 37 6.66 7.61 0.89
N SER A 38 6.46 7.85 2.19
CA SER A 38 7.52 7.97 3.19
C SER A 38 8.21 6.63 3.47
N GLU A 39 9.51 6.67 3.73
CA GLU A 39 10.27 5.51 4.23
C GLU A 39 10.14 5.32 5.75
N ARG A 40 9.75 6.36 6.48
CA ARG A 40 9.41 6.25 7.91
C ARG A 40 7.91 6.31 8.06
N VAL A 41 7.34 5.24 8.60
CA VAL A 41 5.90 5.06 8.75
C VAL A 41 5.56 5.10 10.23
N ASP A 42 4.62 5.94 10.61
CA ASP A 42 4.07 5.91 11.96
C ASP A 42 3.28 4.61 12.13
N ILE A 43 3.64 3.75 13.06
CA ILE A 43 2.88 2.52 13.35
C ILE A 43 1.97 2.70 14.57
N SER A 44 2.25 3.71 15.39
CA SER A 44 1.44 4.13 16.54
C SER A 44 1.80 5.57 16.92
N ALA A 45 1.12 6.16 17.89
CA ALA A 45 1.44 7.53 18.32
C ALA A 45 2.89 7.59 18.82
N ALA A 46 3.74 8.47 18.28
CA ALA A 46 5.16 8.58 18.65
C ALA A 46 5.95 7.25 18.54
N THR A 47 5.56 6.36 17.62
CA THR A 47 6.34 5.16 17.29
C THR A 47 6.40 5.00 15.78
N THR A 48 7.62 4.97 15.25
CA THR A 48 7.86 4.94 13.80
C THR A 48 8.68 3.72 13.43
N LEU A 49 8.40 3.16 12.26
CA LEU A 49 9.18 2.10 11.64
C LEU A 49 9.82 2.63 10.36
N ASP A 50 11.13 2.45 10.27
CA ASP A 50 11.90 2.72 9.06
C ASP A 50 11.87 1.50 8.13
N ILE A 51 11.16 1.63 7.00
CA ILE A 51 11.01 0.61 5.97
C ILE A 51 11.98 0.82 4.80
N SER A 52 12.98 1.71 4.91
CA SER A 52 13.93 2.04 3.82
C SER A 52 14.76 0.85 3.33
N HIS A 53 14.98 -0.16 4.18
CA HIS A 53 15.82 -1.31 3.88
C HIS A 53 15.06 -2.62 4.11
N VAL A 54 15.42 -3.64 3.34
CA VAL A 54 14.93 -5.01 3.53
C VAL A 54 16.05 -5.87 4.11
N PRO A 55 15.79 -6.71 5.12
CA PRO A 55 16.79 -7.62 5.66
C PRO A 55 17.14 -8.68 4.62
N VAL A 56 18.44 -9.02 4.49
CA VAL A 56 18.94 -9.97 3.49
C VAL A 56 18.29 -11.36 3.57
N GLN A 57 17.80 -11.74 4.74
CA GLN A 57 17.06 -12.99 4.98
C GLN A 57 15.74 -13.06 4.21
N MET A 58 15.23 -11.90 3.75
CA MET A 58 13.98 -11.78 3.00
C MET A 58 14.21 -11.63 1.50
N PHE A 59 15.45 -11.68 1.02
CA PHE A 59 15.73 -11.63 -0.40
C PHE A 59 15.26 -12.93 -1.08
N ASP A 60 14.89 -12.81 -2.34
CA ASP A 60 14.39 -13.93 -3.16
C ASP A 60 13.12 -14.59 -2.58
N GLN A 61 12.32 -13.82 -1.83
CA GLN A 61 11.06 -14.28 -1.26
C GLN A 61 9.90 -13.86 -2.16
N ASN A 62 8.98 -14.77 -2.41
CA ASN A 62 7.74 -14.51 -3.12
C ASN A 62 6.60 -15.23 -2.39
N TRP A 63 5.55 -14.50 -2.05
CA TRP A 63 4.37 -15.09 -1.44
C TRP A 63 3.11 -14.32 -1.80
N GLN A 64 1.99 -15.02 -1.61
CA GLN A 64 0.66 -14.48 -1.80
C GLN A 64 -0.21 -14.83 -0.59
N HIS A 65 -0.80 -13.82 0.04
CA HIS A 65 -1.68 -13.98 1.19
C HIS A 65 -3.02 -13.29 0.96
N VAL A 66 -4.08 -13.85 1.55
CA VAL A 66 -5.33 -13.13 1.77
C VAL A 66 -5.18 -12.29 3.04
N LEU A 67 -5.51 -11.01 2.95
CA LEU A 67 -5.50 -10.08 4.08
C LEU A 67 -6.93 -9.75 4.47
N TYR A 68 -7.32 -10.15 5.68
CA TYR A 68 -8.57 -9.74 6.31
C TYR A 68 -8.28 -8.57 7.24
N ILE A 69 -8.68 -7.36 6.83
CA ILE A 69 -8.45 -6.12 7.57
C ILE A 69 -9.77 -5.73 8.22
N GLN A 70 -9.77 -5.64 9.55
CA GLN A 70 -10.92 -5.24 10.35
C GLN A 70 -10.57 -3.97 11.12
N ASN A 71 -11.42 -2.96 11.02
CA ASN A 71 -11.42 -1.80 11.91
C ASN A 71 -12.83 -1.62 12.50
N ASN A 72 -13.02 -0.64 13.40
CA ASN A 72 -14.25 -0.46 14.18
C ASN A 72 -15.57 -0.42 13.37
N GLU A 73 -15.53 -0.22 12.04
CA GLU A 73 -16.73 -0.06 11.21
C GLU A 73 -16.68 -0.83 9.88
N LYS A 74 -15.51 -1.30 9.45
CA LYS A 74 -15.30 -1.85 8.10
C LYS A 74 -14.45 -3.10 8.14
N GLU A 75 -14.86 -4.06 7.31
CA GLU A 75 -14.08 -5.24 6.98
C GLU A 75 -13.70 -5.19 5.50
N HIS A 76 -12.42 -5.38 5.22
CA HIS A 76 -11.88 -5.43 3.87
C HIS A 76 -11.13 -6.74 3.70
N THR A 77 -11.43 -7.46 2.62
CA THR A 77 -10.66 -8.64 2.20
C THR A 77 -9.87 -8.28 0.95
N LEU A 78 -8.56 -8.40 1.03
CA LEU A 78 -7.63 -8.10 -0.05
C LEU A 78 -6.78 -9.32 -0.36
N LEU A 79 -6.30 -9.40 -1.59
CA LEU A 79 -5.25 -10.32 -1.98
C LEU A 79 -3.95 -9.53 -2.09
N ALA A 80 -2.93 -9.93 -1.33
CA ALA A 80 -1.61 -9.31 -1.35
C ALA A 80 -0.59 -10.27 -1.95
N GLN A 81 0.13 -9.81 -2.96
CA GLN A 81 1.26 -10.52 -3.55
C GLN A 81 2.52 -9.70 -3.32
N LEU A 82 3.49 -10.29 -2.63
CA LEU A 82 4.79 -9.69 -2.34
C LEU A 82 5.88 -10.47 -3.07
N GLU A 83 6.71 -9.76 -3.80
CA GLU A 83 7.98 -10.25 -4.32
C GLU A 83 9.11 -9.36 -3.78
N ILE A 84 10.15 -10.00 -3.25
CA ILE A 84 11.41 -9.37 -2.89
C ILE A 84 12.50 -10.03 -3.72
N ASN A 85 13.11 -9.28 -4.64
CA ASN A 85 14.14 -9.84 -5.51
C ASN A 85 15.49 -9.99 -4.78
N LYS A 86 16.50 -10.49 -5.50
CA LYS A 86 17.85 -10.73 -4.97
C LYS A 86 18.62 -9.46 -4.57
N GLN A 87 18.15 -8.28 -5.00
CA GLN A 87 18.72 -6.98 -4.65
C GLN A 87 17.94 -6.28 -3.53
N GLY A 88 16.89 -6.90 -2.98
CA GLY A 88 16.03 -6.33 -1.95
C GLY A 88 15.00 -5.34 -2.49
N THR A 89 14.77 -5.30 -3.81
CA THR A 89 13.65 -4.55 -4.39
C THR A 89 12.35 -5.24 -4.03
N ILE A 90 11.41 -4.48 -3.47
CA ILE A 90 10.07 -4.94 -3.14
C ILE A 90 9.10 -4.56 -4.26
N ASN A 91 8.33 -5.55 -4.71
CA ASN A 91 7.12 -5.33 -5.48
C ASN A 91 5.94 -5.87 -4.64
N LEU A 92 5.01 -5.00 -4.29
CA LEU A 92 3.77 -5.35 -3.60
C LEU A 92 2.59 -4.99 -4.48
N LEU A 93 1.77 -6.00 -4.83
CA LEU A 93 0.52 -5.82 -5.54
C LEU A 93 -0.63 -6.14 -4.58
N LEU A 94 -1.55 -5.20 -4.43
CA LEU A 94 -2.80 -5.42 -3.69
C LEU A 94 -3.97 -5.47 -4.67
N MET A 95 -4.79 -6.49 -4.53
CA MET A 95 -5.93 -6.76 -5.41
C MET A 95 -7.20 -7.01 -4.58
N THR A 96 -8.35 -6.87 -5.23
CA THR A 96 -9.59 -7.44 -4.71
C THR A 96 -9.50 -8.97 -4.73
N THR A 97 -10.42 -9.64 -4.04
CA THR A 97 -10.53 -11.11 -4.09
C THR A 97 -10.89 -11.65 -5.48
N GLN A 98 -11.41 -10.79 -6.39
CA GLN A 98 -11.63 -11.13 -7.79
C GLN A 98 -10.39 -10.91 -8.68
N GLY A 99 -9.25 -10.51 -8.11
CA GLY A 99 -8.01 -10.28 -8.85
C GLY A 99 -7.91 -8.92 -9.53
N LEU A 100 -8.81 -7.97 -9.23
CA LEU A 100 -8.70 -6.60 -9.77
C LEU A 100 -7.64 -5.82 -8.99
N PRO A 101 -6.63 -5.24 -9.65
CA PRO A 101 -5.57 -4.51 -8.96
C PRO A 101 -6.12 -3.20 -8.37
N ILE A 102 -5.84 -2.99 -7.09
CA ILE A 102 -6.23 -1.80 -6.33
C ILE A 102 -5.07 -0.81 -6.33
N LEU A 103 -3.87 -1.30 -6.01
CA LEU A 103 -2.65 -0.52 -5.99
C LEU A 103 -1.43 -1.40 -6.21
N LYS A 104 -0.34 -0.76 -6.62
CA LYS A 104 1.00 -1.35 -6.71
C LYS A 104 1.98 -0.48 -5.93
N LEU A 105 2.88 -1.10 -5.19
CA LEU A 105 4.02 -0.46 -4.55
C LEU A 105 5.29 -1.10 -5.08
N GLU A 106 6.17 -0.27 -5.63
CA GLU A 106 7.52 -0.65 -6.07
C GLU A 106 8.52 0.11 -5.24
N LYS A 107 9.41 -0.60 -4.57
CA LYS A 107 10.44 0.01 -3.75
C LYS A 107 11.79 -0.60 -4.07
N LEU A 108 12.66 0.21 -4.67
CA LEU A 108 14.08 -0.11 -4.75
C LEU A 108 14.69 -0.04 -3.34
N ASN A 109 15.73 -0.84 -3.09
CA ASN A 109 16.44 -0.79 -1.82
C ASN A 109 17.00 0.63 -1.61
N ASN A 110 16.77 1.21 -0.43
CA ASN A 110 17.19 2.57 -0.06
C ASN A 110 16.56 3.71 -0.88
N GLN A 111 15.41 3.47 -1.51
CA GLN A 111 14.60 4.51 -2.12
C GLN A 111 13.18 4.55 -1.56
N PRO A 112 12.53 5.73 -1.54
CA PRO A 112 11.14 5.84 -1.14
C PRO A 112 10.22 4.95 -2.00
N PRO A 113 9.20 4.32 -1.39
CA PRO A 113 8.21 3.55 -2.12
C PRO A 113 7.56 4.37 -3.23
N ASN A 114 7.53 3.83 -4.44
CA ASN A 114 6.75 4.34 -5.55
C ASN A 114 5.38 3.65 -5.53
N VAL A 115 4.32 4.43 -5.37
CA VAL A 115 2.96 3.90 -5.25
C VAL A 115 2.15 4.31 -6.46
N THR A 116 1.52 3.35 -7.13
CA THR A 116 0.56 3.57 -8.20
C THR A 116 -0.83 3.11 -7.74
N LYS A 117 -1.78 4.04 -7.60
CA LYS A 117 -3.19 3.72 -7.30
C LYS A 117 -3.92 3.47 -8.61
N MET A 118 -4.61 2.33 -8.70
CA MET A 118 -5.34 1.90 -9.89
C MET A 118 -6.86 2.06 -9.74
N ILE A 119 -7.36 2.15 -8.50
CA ILE A 119 -8.76 2.41 -8.19
C ILE A 119 -8.89 3.69 -7.37
N VAL A 120 -9.82 4.56 -7.77
CA VAL A 120 -10.14 5.81 -7.08
C VAL A 120 -11.00 5.54 -5.85
N GLY A 121 -10.80 6.30 -4.78
CA GLY A 121 -11.63 6.22 -3.55
C GLY A 121 -11.14 5.19 -2.53
N VAL A 122 -10.02 4.50 -2.79
CA VAL A 122 -9.37 3.66 -1.78
C VAL A 122 -8.42 4.51 -0.94
N ASP A 123 -8.86 4.82 0.28
CA ASP A 123 -8.05 5.49 1.30
C ASP A 123 -7.16 4.48 2.03
N LEU A 124 -6.19 3.97 1.28
CA LEU A 124 -5.18 3.04 1.75
C LEU A 124 -3.82 3.57 1.28
N ASP A 125 -2.92 3.83 2.23
CA ASP A 125 -1.53 4.11 1.93
C ASP A 125 -0.73 2.82 2.10
N PRO A 126 -0.23 2.23 1.00
CA PRO A 126 0.43 0.92 1.04
C PRO A 126 1.77 0.93 1.77
N ALA A 127 2.32 2.10 2.11
CA ALA A 127 3.46 2.15 3.02
C ALA A 127 3.10 1.62 4.42
N TYR A 128 1.86 1.85 4.91
CA TYR A 128 1.40 1.25 6.17
C TYR A 128 1.23 -0.26 6.05
N ILE A 129 0.68 -0.76 4.94
CA ILE A 129 0.58 -2.21 4.71
C ILE A 129 1.96 -2.83 4.62
N LEU A 130 2.90 -2.19 3.93
CA LEU A 130 4.28 -2.66 3.89
C LEU A 130 4.93 -2.65 5.27
N ALA A 131 4.65 -1.65 6.11
CA ALA A 131 5.10 -1.61 7.50
C ALA A 131 4.48 -2.73 8.35
N ASP A 132 3.21 -3.06 8.16
CA ASP A 132 2.56 -4.20 8.84
C ASP A 132 3.15 -5.54 8.37
N ILE A 133 3.36 -5.72 7.06
CA ILE A 133 4.04 -6.87 6.46
C ILE A 133 5.46 -7.01 7.05
N ALA A 134 6.20 -5.91 7.12
CA ALA A 134 7.51 -5.82 7.72
C ALA A 134 7.51 -6.28 9.18
N LEU A 135 6.60 -5.73 9.99
CA LEU A 135 6.43 -6.10 11.40
C LEU A 135 6.11 -7.59 11.57
N VAL A 136 5.41 -8.20 10.63
CA VAL A 136 5.07 -9.63 10.66
C VAL A 136 6.25 -10.50 10.23
N HIS A 137 6.94 -10.15 9.14
CA HIS A 137 7.85 -11.07 8.45
C HIS A 137 9.34 -10.80 8.68
N TRP A 138 9.75 -9.56 8.95
CA TRP A 138 11.17 -9.25 9.12
C TRP A 138 11.73 -9.78 10.45
N PRO A 139 13.04 -10.09 10.53
CA PRO A 139 13.67 -10.55 11.76
C PRO A 139 13.59 -9.49 12.86
N VAL A 140 13.37 -9.94 14.11
CA VAL A 140 13.22 -9.05 15.27
C VAL A 140 14.46 -8.19 15.52
N LEU A 141 15.66 -8.75 15.35
CA LEU A 141 16.90 -7.99 15.53
C LEU A 141 16.98 -6.82 14.54
N PHE A 142 16.72 -7.09 13.26
CA PHE A 142 16.67 -6.07 12.22
C PHE A 142 15.61 -5.00 12.51
N LEU A 143 14.39 -5.41 12.87
CA LEU A 143 13.31 -4.47 13.15
C LEU A 143 13.62 -3.57 14.36
N ASN A 144 14.30 -4.08 15.38
CA ASN A 144 14.71 -3.27 16.54
C ASN A 144 15.72 -2.17 16.19
N GLU A 145 16.52 -2.34 15.13
CA GLU A 145 17.40 -1.29 14.62
C GLU A 145 16.65 -0.22 13.81
N LYS A 146 15.44 -0.54 13.35
CA LYS A 146 14.63 0.30 12.44
C LYS A 146 13.43 0.95 13.11
N ILE A 147 13.06 0.51 14.30
CA ILE A 147 11.97 1.09 15.08
C ILE A 147 12.47 2.21 15.98
N SER A 148 11.66 3.26 16.15
CA SER A 148 11.89 4.33 17.13
C SER A 148 10.66 4.49 18.02
N GLY A 149 10.88 4.72 19.31
CA GLY A 149 9.82 4.92 20.31
C GLY A 149 9.22 3.65 20.92
N ALA A 150 9.68 2.46 20.52
CA ALA A 150 9.25 1.17 21.06
C ALA A 150 10.34 0.11 20.92
N ILE A 151 10.12 -1.07 21.52
CA ILE A 151 10.99 -2.26 21.40
C ILE A 151 10.14 -3.43 20.93
N ILE A 152 10.68 -4.25 20.04
CA ILE A 152 10.05 -5.47 19.55
C ILE A 152 10.60 -6.66 20.30
N LYS A 153 9.70 -7.46 20.87
CA LYS A 153 10.03 -8.70 21.58
C LYS A 153 9.32 -9.86 20.90
N GLN A 154 9.97 -11.01 20.79
CA GLN A 154 9.35 -12.25 20.34
C GLN A 154 9.61 -13.36 21.35
N ILE A 155 8.54 -14.03 21.75
CA ILE A 155 8.55 -15.15 22.68
C ILE A 155 7.70 -16.24 22.04
N ALA A 156 8.33 -17.37 21.70
CA ALA A 156 7.70 -18.47 20.98
C ALA A 156 6.94 -17.98 19.74
N THR A 157 5.63 -18.24 19.67
CA THR A 157 4.72 -17.91 18.57
C THR A 157 4.07 -16.53 18.70
N GLN A 158 4.58 -15.66 19.57
CA GLN A 158 4.05 -14.32 19.74
C GLN A 158 5.13 -13.26 19.66
N ARG A 159 4.88 -12.22 18.87
CA ARG A 159 5.68 -10.99 18.80
C ARG A 159 4.85 -9.82 19.33
N ARG A 160 5.52 -8.89 20.02
CA ARG A 160 4.91 -7.69 20.60
C ARG A 160 5.78 -6.48 20.31
N VAL A 161 5.14 -5.39 19.87
CA VAL A 161 5.74 -4.06 19.89
C VAL A 161 5.36 -3.42 21.22
N VAL A 162 6.36 -3.11 22.04
CA VAL A 162 6.20 -2.67 23.43
C VAL A 162 6.69 -1.24 23.57
N LYS A 163 5.82 -0.36 24.05
CA LYS A 163 6.08 1.05 24.35
C LYS A 163 5.68 1.32 25.79
N ASN A 164 6.57 1.94 26.58
CA ASN A 164 6.31 2.26 28.00
C ASN A 164 5.75 1.06 28.80
N ASN A 165 6.33 -0.13 28.59
CA ASN A 165 5.93 -1.39 29.21
C ASN A 165 4.51 -1.89 28.86
N ARG A 166 3.86 -1.31 27.83
CA ARG A 166 2.56 -1.73 27.29
C ARG A 166 2.73 -2.27 25.88
N SER A 167 2.01 -3.33 25.56
CA SER A 167 1.96 -3.84 24.18
C SER A 167 1.02 -2.95 23.36
N ILE A 168 1.54 -2.33 22.31
CA ILE A 168 0.75 -1.48 21.40
C ILE A 168 0.38 -2.22 20.12
N ILE A 169 1.19 -3.21 19.73
CA ILE A 169 0.91 -4.14 18.65
C ILE A 169 1.23 -5.55 19.14
N THR A 170 0.35 -6.50 18.85
CA THR A 170 0.56 -7.93 19.10
C THR A 170 0.45 -8.70 17.80
N ILE A 171 1.35 -9.65 17.59
CA ILE A 171 1.39 -10.50 16.40
C ILE A 171 1.43 -11.94 16.87
N ASN A 172 0.40 -12.71 16.54
CA ASN A 172 0.28 -14.12 16.90
C ASN A 172 0.47 -14.98 15.66
N TYR A 173 1.47 -15.86 15.70
CA TYR A 173 1.80 -16.78 14.62
C TYR A 173 1.14 -18.13 14.89
N SER A 174 0.55 -18.70 13.84
CA SER A 174 0.05 -20.07 13.79
C SER A 174 0.35 -20.67 12.43
N ASP A 175 0.12 -21.98 12.25
CA ASP A 175 0.60 -22.72 11.07
C ASP A 175 0.08 -22.16 9.74
N ASN A 176 -1.19 -21.76 9.70
CA ASN A 176 -1.87 -21.30 8.48
C ASN A 176 -2.18 -19.79 8.46
N LYS A 177 -2.13 -19.12 9.61
CA LYS A 177 -2.46 -17.70 9.72
C LYS A 177 -1.56 -16.95 10.69
N THR A 178 -1.36 -15.67 10.41
CA THR A 178 -0.75 -14.72 11.34
C THR A 178 -1.73 -13.59 11.61
N VAL A 179 -1.91 -13.22 12.87
CA VAL A 179 -2.83 -12.15 13.27
C VAL A 179 -2.03 -11.01 13.88
N LEU A 180 -2.04 -9.84 13.23
CA LEU A 180 -1.53 -8.58 13.76
C LEU A 180 -2.71 -7.77 14.31
N ASN A 181 -2.61 -7.32 15.55
CA ASN A 181 -3.57 -6.42 16.18
C ASN A 181 -2.86 -5.17 16.68
N ASN A 182 -3.29 -4.00 16.22
CA ASN A 182 -2.78 -2.70 16.61
C ASN A 182 -3.82 -2.01 17.52
N SER A 183 -3.55 -2.01 18.82
CA SER A 183 -4.53 -1.52 19.81
C SER A 183 -4.64 0.00 19.85
N GLU A 184 -3.60 0.73 19.48
CA GLU A 184 -3.63 2.20 19.47
C GLU A 184 -4.34 2.76 18.23
N ARG A 185 -4.37 2.01 17.12
CA ARG A 185 -5.03 2.40 15.87
C ARG A 185 -6.34 1.66 15.59
N HIS A 186 -6.75 0.78 16.52
CA HIS A 186 -8.02 0.07 16.47
C HIS A 186 -8.26 -0.72 15.18
N TYR A 187 -7.25 -1.48 14.75
CA TYR A 187 -7.39 -2.41 13.62
C TYR A 187 -6.67 -3.74 13.85
N GLN A 188 -7.15 -4.76 13.13
CA GLN A 188 -6.57 -6.09 13.05
C GLN A 188 -6.36 -6.47 11.59
N ILE A 189 -5.25 -7.16 11.31
CA ILE A 189 -4.98 -7.79 10.02
C ILE A 189 -4.72 -9.28 10.26
N THR A 190 -5.48 -10.13 9.58
CA THR A 190 -5.18 -11.56 9.48
C THR A 190 -4.55 -11.85 8.13
N PHE A 191 -3.35 -12.42 8.15
CA PHE A 191 -2.61 -12.90 6.98
C PHE A 191 -2.84 -14.40 6.87
N GLU A 192 -3.48 -14.83 5.79
CA GLU A 192 -3.74 -16.25 5.50
C GLU A 192 -3.08 -16.65 4.18
N LYS A 193 -2.39 -17.79 4.18
CA LYS A 193 -1.73 -18.30 2.97
C LYS A 193 -2.76 -18.71 1.92
N VAL A 194 -2.49 -18.39 0.66
CA VAL A 194 -3.21 -18.99 -0.46
C VAL A 194 -2.70 -20.41 -0.63
N ASN A 195 -3.59 -21.40 -0.51
CA ASN A 195 -3.29 -22.82 -0.73
C ASN A 195 -3.04 -23.14 -2.21
#